data_AF-A0A1E5SQN1-F1
#
_entry.id   AF-A0A1E5SQN1-F1
#
_cell.length_a   1.000
_cell.length_b   1.000
_cell.length_c   1.000
_cell.angle_alpha   90.00
_cell.angle_beta   90.00
_cell.angle_gamma   90.00
#
_symmetry.space_group_name_H-M   'P 1'
#
loop_
_entity.id
_entity.type
_entity.pdbx_description
1 polymer ?
#
loop_
_entity_poly.entity_id
_entity_poly.type
_entity_poly.pdbx_seq_one_letter_code
_entity_poly.pdbx_strand_id
1 'polypeptide(L)'
;MKIKYNKNSKTTKMKKQITKAVAAIVLLASGFLASANESEREISLSTENQKAVVLQMNNIKAGTQISLRDENGKLLFEDKADANQYGKVFNLSRLEKGQLQLEIENEETLEIMSIEVTESAASIKSGSEQVFQKPIVKHNGESMKIYFGEGESGMKITVLDQYGDVAFKDKVEAGSALKRYDVSKLSGKYNIQFTADGRSFYHTITLD
;
A
#
# COMPACT_ATOMS: atom_id res chain seq x y z
N MET A 1 -42.16 49.35 -0.15
CA MET A 1 -40.89 48.79 -0.67
C MET A 1 -40.76 47.34 -0.21
N LYS A 2 -40.89 46.35 -1.10
CA LYS A 2 -40.67 44.92 -0.80
C LYS A 2 -39.83 44.31 -1.93
N ILE A 3 -38.59 43.95 -1.62
CA ILE A 3 -37.64 43.34 -2.55
C ILE A 3 -37.91 41.83 -2.58
N LYS A 4 -38.12 41.27 -3.77
CA LYS A 4 -38.26 39.83 -3.99
C LYS A 4 -36.87 39.18 -3.97
N TYR A 5 -36.67 38.18 -3.10
CA TYR A 5 -35.51 37.29 -3.14
C TYR A 5 -35.68 36.24 -4.24
N ASN A 6 -34.75 36.22 -5.20
CA ASN A 6 -34.62 35.18 -6.21
C ASN A 6 -33.76 34.04 -5.63
N LYS A 7 -34.36 32.86 -5.41
CA LYS A 7 -33.65 31.66 -4.94
C LYS A 7 -33.00 30.94 -6.14
N ASN A 8 -31.67 31.02 -6.20
CA ASN A 8 -30.79 30.36 -7.16
C ASN A 8 -31.12 28.86 -7.32
N SER A 9 -31.64 28.45 -8.49
CA SER A 9 -31.99 27.04 -8.82
C SER A 9 -30.84 26.21 -9.38
N LYS A 10 -29.63 26.77 -9.47
CA LYS A 10 -28.47 26.12 -10.13
C LYS A 10 -27.70 25.14 -9.25
N THR A 11 -27.69 25.31 -7.93
CA THR A 11 -26.88 24.49 -6.99
C THR A 11 -27.42 23.08 -6.79
N THR A 12 -28.74 22.87 -6.85
CA THR A 12 -29.35 21.54 -6.68
C THR A 12 -29.10 20.65 -7.90
N LYS A 13 -29.03 21.23 -9.10
CA LYS A 13 -28.78 20.51 -10.35
C LYS A 13 -27.34 19.98 -10.42
N MET A 14 -26.36 20.77 -10.00
CA MET A 14 -24.94 20.37 -9.95
C MET A 14 -24.67 19.25 -8.94
N LYS A 15 -25.21 19.34 -7.71
CA LYS A 15 -25.07 18.26 -6.72
C LYS A 15 -25.67 16.94 -7.24
N LYS A 16 -26.83 16.99 -7.90
CA LYS A 16 -27.48 15.80 -8.48
C LYS A 16 -26.74 15.23 -9.70
N GLN A 17 -26.01 16.06 -10.45
CA GLN A 17 -25.12 15.63 -11.54
C GLN A 17 -23.85 14.96 -11.01
N ILE A 18 -23.22 15.54 -9.97
CA ILE A 18 -22.02 14.98 -9.31
C ILE A 18 -22.35 13.63 -8.65
N THR A 19 -23.46 13.52 -7.91
CA THR A 19 -23.86 12.24 -7.29
C THR A 19 -24.15 11.17 -8.34
N LYS A 20 -24.72 11.54 -9.50
CA LYS A 20 -24.94 10.60 -10.61
C LYS A 20 -23.65 10.20 -11.33
N ALA A 21 -22.70 11.12 -11.49
CA ALA A 21 -21.39 10.82 -12.08
C ALA A 21 -20.57 9.87 -11.20
N VAL A 22 -20.55 10.10 -9.87
CA VAL A 22 -19.90 9.18 -8.91
C VAL A 22 -20.58 7.80 -8.91
N ALA A 23 -21.91 7.75 -8.94
CA ALA A 23 -22.65 6.48 -9.02
C ALA A 23 -22.41 5.74 -10.35
N ALA A 24 -22.27 6.47 -11.46
CA ALA A 24 -21.97 5.89 -12.78
C ALA A 24 -20.53 5.35 -12.85
N ILE A 25 -19.56 5.98 -12.18
CA ILE A 25 -18.17 5.49 -12.08
C ILE A 25 -18.10 4.20 -11.25
N VAL A 26 -18.88 4.11 -10.17
CA VAL A 26 -19.01 2.88 -9.36
C VAL A 26 -19.66 1.73 -10.17
N LEU A 27 -20.58 2.05 -11.10
CA LEU A 27 -21.21 1.06 -11.98
C LEU A 27 -20.30 0.62 -13.16
N LEU A 28 -19.49 1.52 -13.71
CA LEU A 28 -18.52 1.17 -14.78
C LEU A 28 -17.34 0.34 -14.23
N ALA A 29 -17.01 0.49 -12.95
CA ALA A 29 -16.07 -0.37 -12.24
C ALA A 29 -16.52 -1.84 -12.17
N SER A 30 -17.84 -2.11 -12.14
CA SER A 30 -18.37 -3.48 -12.09
C SER A 30 -18.46 -4.19 -13.46
N GLY A 31 -18.01 -3.54 -14.55
CA GLY A 31 -18.32 -3.94 -15.92
C GLY A 31 -17.34 -4.88 -16.64
N PHE A 32 -16.17 -5.19 -16.10
CA PHE A 32 -15.18 -6.02 -16.78
C PHE A 32 -15.07 -7.42 -16.15
N LEU A 33 -16.07 -8.25 -16.41
CA LEU A 33 -16.00 -9.71 -16.24
C LEU A 33 -15.71 -10.36 -17.60
N ALA A 34 -14.48 -10.24 -18.12
CA ALA A 34 -14.00 -11.10 -19.21
C ALA A 34 -12.48 -10.93 -19.45
N SER A 35 -11.65 -11.39 -18.52
CA SER A 35 -10.36 -11.99 -18.87
C SER A 35 -9.94 -12.91 -17.73
N ALA A 36 -10.03 -14.21 -17.96
CA ALA A 36 -9.51 -15.21 -17.04
C ALA A 36 -7.98 -15.26 -17.23
N ASN A 37 -7.28 -14.40 -16.50
CA ASN A 37 -5.89 -14.57 -16.13
C ASN A 37 -5.85 -14.27 -14.62
N GLU A 38 -5.70 -15.29 -13.77
CA GLU A 38 -5.95 -15.22 -12.33
C GLU A 38 -5.00 -14.31 -11.52
N SER A 39 -4.14 -13.51 -12.18
CA SER A 39 -3.07 -12.75 -11.54
C SER A 39 -2.97 -11.27 -11.94
N GLU A 40 -3.78 -10.75 -12.86
CA GLU A 40 -3.62 -9.37 -13.32
C GLU A 40 -4.49 -8.40 -12.48
N ARG A 41 -3.82 -7.63 -11.61
CA ARG A 41 -4.42 -6.47 -10.91
C ARG A 41 -4.84 -5.43 -11.94
N GLU A 42 -6.13 -5.14 -12.03
CA GLU A 42 -6.62 -4.11 -12.95
C GLU A 42 -6.77 -2.77 -12.22
N ILE A 43 -5.83 -1.85 -12.45
CA ILE A 43 -5.89 -0.50 -11.94
C ILE A 43 -6.28 0.44 -13.08
N SER A 44 -7.53 0.89 -13.10
CA SER A 44 -8.08 1.73 -14.17
C SER A 44 -8.18 3.20 -13.75
N LEU A 45 -7.95 4.11 -14.71
CA LEU A 45 -7.81 5.54 -14.41
C LEU A 45 -8.38 6.48 -15.47
N SER A 46 -8.78 7.63 -14.94
CA SER A 46 -9.04 8.92 -15.58
C SER A 46 -10.45 9.14 -16.12
N THR A 47 -11.08 10.19 -15.58
CA THR A 47 -12.01 11.01 -16.34
C THR A 47 -11.26 12.28 -16.70
N GLU A 48 -11.25 12.70 -17.97
CA GLU A 48 -10.80 14.03 -18.36
C GLU A 48 -11.46 15.08 -17.43
N ASN A 49 -10.64 15.97 -16.87
CA ASN A 49 -11.05 17.08 -15.98
C ASN A 49 -11.50 16.73 -14.55
N GLN A 50 -11.11 15.58 -13.99
CA GLN A 50 -11.26 15.35 -12.54
C GLN A 50 -9.97 14.78 -11.93
N LYS A 51 -9.56 15.35 -10.79
CA LYS A 51 -8.50 14.80 -9.94
C LYS A 51 -9.05 13.63 -9.13
N ALA A 52 -9.21 12.47 -9.75
CA ALA A 52 -9.66 11.26 -9.07
C ALA A 52 -8.93 10.02 -9.59
N VAL A 53 -8.64 9.09 -8.67
CA VAL A 53 -8.04 7.78 -8.97
C VAL A 53 -8.96 6.70 -8.44
N VAL A 54 -9.22 5.67 -9.25
CA VAL A 54 -9.99 4.50 -8.84
C VAL A 54 -9.01 3.34 -8.67
N LEU A 55 -9.02 2.73 -7.50
CA LEU A 55 -8.29 1.51 -7.22
C LEU A 55 -9.29 0.37 -7.12
N GLN A 56 -9.07 -0.68 -7.89
CA GLN A 56 -9.79 -1.93 -7.81
C GLN A 56 -8.78 -3.06 -7.75
N MET A 57 -8.99 -3.97 -6.81
CA MET A 57 -8.11 -5.11 -6.62
C MET A 57 -8.96 -6.34 -6.34
N ASN A 58 -8.59 -7.44 -6.99
CA ASN A 58 -9.12 -8.76 -6.76
C ASN A 58 -7.98 -9.68 -6.28
N ASN A 59 -8.32 -10.82 -5.68
CA ASN A 59 -7.36 -11.82 -5.19
C ASN A 59 -6.35 -11.27 -4.18
N ILE A 60 -6.75 -10.26 -3.39
CA ILE A 60 -5.90 -9.71 -2.32
C ILE A 60 -6.04 -10.52 -1.03
N LYS A 61 -5.01 -10.50 -0.19
CA LYS A 61 -5.10 -11.14 1.13
C LYS A 61 -5.90 -10.24 2.07
N ALA A 62 -6.85 -10.84 2.81
CA ALA A 62 -7.50 -10.14 3.90
C ALA A 62 -6.43 -9.62 4.87
N GLY A 63 -6.57 -8.35 5.24
CA GLY A 63 -5.64 -7.62 6.06
C GLY A 63 -4.53 -6.88 5.33
N THR A 64 -4.48 -6.92 4.00
CA THR A 64 -3.62 -6.05 3.19
C THR A 64 -3.94 -4.58 3.50
N GLN A 65 -2.92 -3.79 3.79
CA GLN A 65 -3.01 -2.35 4.06
C GLN A 65 -2.89 -1.56 2.75
N ILE A 66 -3.66 -0.48 2.65
CA ILE A 66 -3.64 0.45 1.53
C ILE A 66 -3.39 1.85 2.07
N SER A 67 -2.26 2.46 1.72
CA SER A 67 -1.91 3.83 2.13
C SER A 67 -1.69 4.75 0.94
N LEU A 68 -2.03 6.02 1.12
CA LEU A 68 -1.67 7.09 0.19
C LEU A 68 -0.81 8.11 0.95
N ARG A 69 0.38 8.40 0.42
CA ARG A 69 1.32 9.36 1.00
C ARG A 69 1.64 10.48 0.02
N ASP A 70 1.98 11.65 0.55
CA ASP A 70 2.55 12.73 -0.26
C ASP A 70 4.05 12.53 -0.53
N GLU A 71 4.64 13.44 -1.30
CA GLU A 71 6.06 13.43 -1.67
C GLU A 71 7.03 13.48 -0.47
N ASN A 72 6.57 13.93 0.69
CA ASN A 72 7.35 13.98 1.93
C ASN A 72 7.11 12.74 2.82
N GLY A 73 6.35 11.75 2.33
CA GLY A 73 6.00 10.54 3.08
C GLY A 73 4.87 10.73 4.10
N LYS A 74 4.23 11.90 4.15
CA LYS A 74 3.12 12.15 5.07
C LYS A 74 1.92 11.31 4.64
N LEU A 75 1.35 10.57 5.60
CA LEU A 75 0.14 9.79 5.40
C LEU A 75 -1.06 10.71 5.14
N LEU A 76 -1.71 10.53 4.00
CA LEU A 76 -2.94 11.23 3.60
C LEU A 76 -4.18 10.35 3.79
N PHE A 77 -4.00 9.04 3.65
CA PHE A 77 -5.06 8.06 3.74
C PHE A 77 -4.49 6.68 4.10
N GLU A 78 -5.27 5.91 4.84
CA GLU A 78 -4.99 4.51 5.19
C GLU A 78 -6.31 3.72 5.23
N ASP A 79 -6.27 2.49 4.75
CA ASP A 79 -7.36 1.52 4.83
C ASP A 79 -6.79 0.11 4.97
N LYS A 80 -7.67 -0.84 5.26
CA LYS A 80 -7.33 -2.26 5.31
C LYS A 80 -8.37 -3.06 4.54
N ALA A 81 -7.91 -3.95 3.68
CA ALA A 81 -8.81 -4.85 2.97
C ALA A 81 -9.36 -5.91 3.91
N ASP A 82 -10.67 -5.97 4.06
CA ASP A 82 -11.33 -6.97 4.93
C ASP A 82 -11.67 -8.28 4.19
N ALA A 83 -11.57 -8.29 2.86
CA ALA A 83 -11.94 -9.40 1.99
C ALA A 83 -10.91 -9.61 0.88
N ASN A 84 -11.18 -10.56 -0.02
CA ASN A 84 -10.35 -10.84 -1.19
C ASN A 84 -10.51 -9.84 -2.34
N GLN A 85 -11.33 -8.81 -2.14
CA GLN A 85 -11.56 -7.72 -3.08
C GLN A 85 -11.50 -6.39 -2.35
N TYR A 86 -11.00 -5.35 -3.02
CA TYR A 86 -10.97 -4.00 -2.48
C TYR A 86 -11.22 -2.99 -3.60
N GLY A 87 -12.00 -1.95 -3.28
CA GLY A 87 -12.32 -0.87 -4.19
C GLY A 87 -12.25 0.47 -3.47
N LYS A 88 -11.56 1.46 -4.06
CA LYS A 88 -11.51 2.82 -3.51
C LYS A 88 -11.51 3.87 -4.62
N VAL A 89 -12.26 4.95 -4.39
CA VAL A 89 -12.16 6.17 -5.20
C VAL A 89 -11.45 7.23 -4.38
N PHE A 90 -10.24 7.60 -4.78
CA PHE A 90 -9.48 8.69 -4.21
C PHE A 90 -9.89 10.00 -4.89
N ASN A 91 -10.64 10.85 -4.18
CA ASN A 91 -10.95 12.20 -4.65
C ASN A 91 -9.81 13.15 -4.25
N LEU A 92 -8.99 13.55 -5.22
CA LEU A 92 -7.81 14.37 -5.07
C LEU A 92 -8.06 15.85 -5.47
N SER A 93 -9.32 16.25 -5.64
CA SER A 93 -9.71 17.60 -6.10
C SER A 93 -9.17 18.75 -5.24
N ARG A 94 -8.91 18.50 -3.95
CA ARG A 94 -8.41 19.48 -2.99
C ARG A 94 -6.89 19.48 -2.86
N LEU A 95 -6.19 18.57 -3.53
CA LEU A 95 -4.74 18.50 -3.48
C LEU A 95 -4.12 19.42 -4.54
N GLU A 96 -3.02 20.03 -4.16
CA GLU A 96 -2.15 20.79 -5.05
C GLU A 96 -1.47 19.86 -6.07
N LYS A 97 -0.78 20.45 -7.03
CA LYS A 97 0.04 19.69 -7.96
C LYS A 97 1.18 19.00 -7.20
N GLY A 98 1.52 17.78 -7.59
CA GLY A 98 2.57 17.03 -6.90
C GLY A 98 2.54 15.55 -7.25
N GLN A 99 3.36 14.78 -6.53
CA GLN A 99 3.38 13.33 -6.61
C GLN A 99 2.85 12.74 -5.31
N LEU A 100 2.07 11.68 -5.43
CA LEU A 100 1.65 10.84 -4.31
C LEU A 100 2.18 9.43 -4.51
N GLN A 101 2.34 8.71 -3.42
CA GLN A 101 2.67 7.29 -3.43
C GLN A 101 1.48 6.50 -2.92
N LEU A 102 0.96 5.61 -3.77
CA LEU A 102 0.01 4.58 -3.38
C LEU A 102 0.83 3.36 -2.95
N GLU A 103 0.65 2.95 -1.70
CA GLU A 103 1.32 1.79 -1.11
C GLU A 103 0.26 0.71 -0.83
N ILE A 104 0.59 -0.53 -1.21
CA ILE A 104 -0.22 -1.71 -0.94
C ILE A 104 0.70 -2.70 -0.23
N GLU A 105 0.39 -3.00 1.02
CA GLU A 105 1.30 -3.70 1.91
C GLU A 105 0.62 -4.91 2.56
N ASN A 106 1.23 -6.09 2.43
CA ASN A 106 0.81 -7.30 3.14
C ASN A 106 2.01 -7.92 3.88
N GLU A 107 1.87 -9.13 4.43
CA GLU A 107 2.94 -9.79 5.18
C GLU A 107 4.18 -10.14 4.34
N GLU A 108 4.01 -10.31 3.03
CA GLU A 108 5.05 -10.77 2.10
C GLU A 108 5.58 -9.66 1.19
N THR A 109 4.74 -8.69 0.82
CA THR A 109 5.14 -7.64 -0.15
C THR A 109 4.77 -6.24 0.31
N LEU A 110 5.54 -5.27 -0.16
CA LEU A 110 5.19 -3.86 -0.21
C LEU A 110 5.26 -3.42 -1.68
N GLU A 111 4.16 -2.92 -2.20
CA GLU A 111 4.04 -2.44 -3.57
C GLU A 111 3.78 -0.96 -3.58
N ILE A 112 4.53 -0.22 -4.41
CA ILE A 112 4.47 1.23 -4.48
C ILE A 112 4.23 1.66 -5.91
N MET A 113 3.24 2.52 -6.12
CA MET A 113 2.94 3.15 -7.39
C MET A 113 2.89 4.67 -7.24
N SER A 114 3.40 5.39 -8.24
CA SER A 114 3.36 6.85 -8.24
C SER A 114 2.07 7.36 -8.89
N ILE A 115 1.41 8.30 -8.22
CA ILE A 115 0.27 9.06 -8.76
C ILE A 115 0.72 10.50 -9.00
N GLU A 116 0.64 10.94 -10.24
CA GLU A 116 0.82 12.34 -10.62
C GLU A 116 -0.48 13.10 -10.43
N VAL A 117 -0.42 14.22 -9.72
CA VAL A 117 -1.53 15.16 -9.58
C VAL A 117 -1.16 16.45 -10.31
N THR A 118 -1.94 16.82 -11.32
CA THR A 118 -1.79 18.08 -12.07
C THR A 118 -2.83 19.09 -11.60
N GLU A 119 -2.97 20.23 -12.28
CA GLU A 119 -4.01 21.21 -11.96
C GLU A 119 -5.43 20.69 -12.22
N SER A 120 -5.62 19.82 -13.21
CA SER A 120 -6.95 19.39 -13.67
C SER A 120 -7.19 17.88 -13.59
N ALA A 121 -6.14 17.08 -13.41
CA ALA A 121 -6.22 15.63 -13.44
C ALA A 121 -5.33 14.96 -12.39
N ALA A 122 -5.54 13.66 -12.20
CA ALA A 122 -4.61 12.79 -11.52
C ALA A 122 -4.44 11.52 -12.36
N SER A 123 -3.24 10.93 -12.36
CA SER A 123 -2.94 9.69 -13.08
C SER A 123 -1.82 8.88 -12.44
N ILE A 124 -1.99 7.57 -12.40
CA ILE A 124 -0.91 6.63 -12.07
C ILE A 124 0.11 6.67 -13.20
N LYS A 125 1.38 6.83 -12.83
CA LYS A 125 2.48 6.79 -13.79
C LYS A 125 2.73 5.36 -14.22
N SER A 126 2.51 5.07 -15.50
CA SER A 126 2.83 3.76 -16.09
C SER A 126 4.29 3.41 -15.86
N GLY A 127 4.56 2.16 -15.47
CA GLY A 127 5.92 1.68 -15.18
C GLY A 127 6.54 2.19 -13.88
N SER A 128 5.78 2.91 -13.04
CA SER A 128 6.26 3.36 -11.72
C SER A 128 6.15 2.32 -10.61
N GLU A 129 5.62 1.14 -10.92
CA GLU A 129 5.42 0.07 -9.94
C GLU A 129 6.76 -0.44 -9.41
N GLN A 130 6.90 -0.43 -8.09
CA GLN A 130 8.01 -1.03 -7.36
C GLN A 130 7.45 -2.09 -6.42
N VAL A 131 8.01 -3.29 -6.46
CA VAL A 131 7.63 -4.39 -5.58
C VAL A 131 8.82 -4.76 -4.70
N PHE A 132 8.63 -4.67 -3.39
CA PHE A 132 9.61 -5.07 -2.39
C PHE A 132 9.16 -6.37 -1.74
N GLN A 133 10.04 -7.36 -1.71
CA GLN A 133 9.78 -8.66 -1.10
C GLN A 133 10.26 -8.64 0.35
N LYS A 134 9.34 -8.80 1.30
CA LYS A 134 9.66 -8.79 2.72
C LYS A 134 10.29 -10.11 3.14
N PRO A 135 11.29 -10.07 4.04
CA PRO A 135 11.82 -11.31 4.61
C PRO A 135 10.75 -12.04 5.43
N ILE A 136 10.66 -13.35 5.23
CA ILE A 136 9.74 -14.21 5.98
C ILE A 136 10.54 -14.91 7.08
N VAL A 137 10.10 -14.74 8.32
CA VAL A 137 10.73 -15.37 9.49
C VAL A 137 9.91 -16.57 9.92
N LYS A 138 10.58 -17.70 10.15
CA LYS A 138 10.00 -18.92 10.74
C LYS A 138 10.90 -19.42 11.86
N HIS A 139 10.33 -19.88 12.97
CA HIS A 139 11.11 -20.48 14.05
C HIS A 139 10.39 -21.69 14.66
N ASN A 140 11.14 -22.52 15.38
CA ASN A 140 10.62 -23.66 16.15
C ASN A 140 11.13 -23.69 17.61
N GLY A 141 11.59 -22.55 18.14
CA GLY A 141 12.15 -22.41 19.47
C GLY A 141 13.67 -22.62 19.52
N GLU A 142 14.19 -23.62 18.80
CA GLU A 142 15.64 -23.89 18.73
C GLU A 142 16.32 -23.19 17.56
N SER A 143 15.64 -23.13 16.41
CA SER A 143 16.19 -22.58 15.17
C SER A 143 15.24 -21.56 14.57
N MET A 144 15.82 -20.47 14.07
CA MET A 144 15.15 -19.46 13.28
C MET A 144 15.67 -19.50 11.84
N LYS A 145 14.73 -19.47 10.88
CA LYS A 145 14.97 -19.40 9.44
C LYS A 145 14.41 -18.09 8.91
N ILE A 146 15.22 -17.38 8.14
CA ILE A 146 14.82 -16.14 7.47
C ILE A 146 14.96 -16.35 5.97
N TYR A 147 13.84 -16.29 5.26
CA TYR A 147 13.76 -16.40 3.80
C TYR A 147 13.76 -15.00 3.20
N PHE A 148 14.52 -14.79 2.13
CA PHE A 148 14.61 -13.50 1.44
C PHE A 148 14.07 -13.64 0.02
N GLY A 149 13.47 -12.56 -0.49
CA GLY A 149 13.03 -12.49 -1.87
C GLY A 149 14.19 -12.36 -2.86
N GLU A 150 13.90 -12.64 -4.13
CA GLU A 150 14.85 -12.43 -5.22
C GLU A 150 15.08 -10.92 -5.46
N GLY A 151 16.30 -10.56 -5.87
CA GLY A 151 16.63 -9.18 -6.27
C GLY A 151 17.07 -8.23 -5.16
N GLU A 152 17.11 -8.67 -3.89
CA GLU A 152 17.61 -7.84 -2.78
C GLU A 152 19.12 -7.54 -2.93
N SER A 153 19.48 -6.26 -2.82
CA SER A 153 20.86 -5.74 -2.93
C SER A 153 21.77 -6.10 -1.74
N GLY A 154 21.22 -6.87 -0.79
CA GLY A 154 21.81 -7.16 0.51
C GLY A 154 21.04 -6.43 1.62
N MET A 155 21.06 -7.01 2.82
CA MET A 155 20.17 -6.59 3.90
C MET A 155 20.87 -6.62 5.25
N LYS A 156 20.60 -5.61 6.08
CA LYS A 156 21.02 -5.61 7.49
C LYS A 156 19.91 -6.19 8.35
N ILE A 157 20.28 -7.07 9.28
CA ILE A 157 19.38 -7.65 10.28
C ILE A 157 19.81 -7.14 11.64
N THR A 158 18.88 -6.60 12.40
CA THR A 158 19.08 -6.27 13.82
C THR A 158 17.97 -6.91 14.62
N VAL A 159 18.34 -7.75 15.60
CA VAL A 159 17.39 -8.37 16.52
C VAL A 159 17.50 -7.68 17.86
N LEU A 160 16.36 -7.15 18.31
CA LEU A 160 16.19 -6.39 19.53
C LEU A 160 15.35 -7.20 20.51
N ASP A 161 15.72 -7.22 21.78
CA ASP A 161 14.85 -7.77 22.82
C ASP A 161 13.69 -6.82 23.14
N GLN A 162 12.87 -7.19 24.13
CA GLN A 162 11.70 -6.41 24.54
C GLN A 162 12.03 -5.03 25.14
N TYR A 163 13.27 -4.80 25.57
CA TYR A 163 13.73 -3.51 26.12
C TYR A 163 14.37 -2.63 25.04
N GLY A 164 14.54 -3.16 23.82
CA GLY A 164 15.20 -2.48 22.71
C GLY A 164 16.72 -2.68 22.71
N ASP A 165 17.25 -3.58 23.54
CA ASP A 165 18.66 -3.93 23.54
C ASP A 165 18.96 -4.88 22.39
N VAL A 166 20.13 -4.71 21.77
CA VAL A 166 20.55 -5.53 20.63
C VAL A 166 20.95 -6.92 21.12
N ALA A 167 20.16 -7.93 20.76
CA ALA A 167 20.50 -9.34 20.97
C ALA A 167 21.55 -9.81 19.96
N PHE A 168 21.34 -9.54 18.65
CA PHE A 168 22.36 -9.77 17.62
C PHE A 168 22.15 -8.92 16.37
N LYS A 169 23.20 -8.84 15.54
CA LYS A 169 23.16 -8.22 14.21
C LYS A 169 23.79 -9.15 13.18
N ASP A 170 23.28 -9.09 11.97
CA ASP A 170 23.87 -9.79 10.82
C ASP A 170 23.76 -8.92 9.55
N LYS A 171 24.58 -9.25 8.55
CA LYS A 171 24.48 -8.69 7.21
C LYS A 171 24.33 -9.85 6.21
N VAL A 172 23.34 -9.71 5.35
CA VAL A 172 23.04 -10.63 4.26
C VAL A 172 23.55 -10.01 2.98
N GLU A 173 24.39 -10.75 2.25
CA GLU A 173 24.85 -10.31 0.93
C GLU A 173 23.78 -10.59 -0.12
N ALA A 174 23.82 -9.82 -1.21
CA ALA A 174 22.87 -9.93 -2.31
C ALA A 174 22.77 -11.37 -2.85
N GLY A 175 21.56 -11.78 -3.23
CA GLY A 175 21.28 -13.11 -3.78
C GLY A 175 21.19 -14.26 -2.76
N SER A 176 21.33 -13.98 -1.47
CA SER A 176 21.12 -15.00 -0.43
C SER A 176 19.62 -15.31 -0.26
N ALA A 177 19.17 -16.53 -0.57
CA ALA A 177 17.76 -16.91 -0.43
C ALA A 177 17.33 -17.26 1.01
N LEU A 178 18.28 -17.66 1.87
CA LEU A 178 17.99 -18.16 3.21
C LEU A 178 19.15 -17.92 4.18
N LYS A 179 18.82 -17.55 5.42
CA LYS A 179 19.71 -17.58 6.58
C LYS A 179 19.10 -18.44 7.69
N ARG A 180 19.96 -19.09 8.47
CA ARG A 180 19.58 -19.89 9.64
C ARG A 180 20.37 -19.43 10.85
N TYR A 181 19.69 -19.32 11.98
CA TYR A 181 20.25 -18.95 13.27
C TYR A 181 19.86 -20.00 14.30
N ASP A 182 20.82 -20.31 15.18
CA ASP A 182 20.55 -21.01 16.43
C ASP A 182 20.05 -19.98 17.44
N VAL A 183 18.82 -20.17 17.92
CA VAL A 183 18.16 -19.30 18.89
C VAL A 183 17.79 -20.05 20.17
N SER A 184 18.32 -21.28 20.35
CA SER A 184 18.03 -22.16 21.49
C SER A 184 18.39 -21.58 22.86
N LYS A 185 19.21 -20.52 22.89
CA LYS A 185 19.64 -19.82 24.12
C LYS A 185 18.90 -18.52 24.36
N LEU A 186 17.98 -18.15 23.47
CA LEU A 186 17.17 -16.94 23.56
C LEU A 186 15.78 -17.31 24.06
N SER A 187 15.19 -16.45 24.89
CA SER A 187 13.82 -16.62 25.40
C SER A 187 13.13 -15.26 25.52
N GLY A 188 11.81 -15.27 25.41
CA GLY A 188 10.99 -14.06 25.42
C GLY A 188 10.75 -13.46 24.04
N LYS A 189 10.31 -12.19 24.04
CA LYS A 189 9.86 -11.49 22.85
C LYS A 189 11.01 -10.71 22.19
N TYR A 190 11.15 -10.87 20.88
CA TYR A 190 12.15 -10.16 20.08
C TYR A 190 11.50 -9.45 18.88
N ASN A 191 12.04 -8.29 18.55
CA ASN A 191 11.74 -7.54 17.34
C ASN A 191 12.93 -7.63 16.39
N ILE A 192 12.67 -8.09 15.18
CA ILE A 192 13.65 -8.21 14.11
C ILE A 192 13.42 -7.06 13.13
N GLN A 193 14.42 -6.21 12.98
CA GLN A 193 14.47 -5.16 11.97
C GLN A 193 15.32 -5.62 10.80
N PHE A 194 14.73 -5.59 9.62
CA PHE A 194 15.36 -5.78 8.33
C PHE A 194 15.53 -4.42 7.66
N THR A 195 16.73 -4.08 7.17
CA THR A 195 16.96 -2.80 6.48
C THR A 195 17.67 -3.03 5.15
N ALA A 196 17.04 -2.57 4.07
CA ALA A 196 17.55 -2.60 2.69
C ALA A 196 17.04 -1.37 1.93
N ASP A 197 17.87 -0.80 1.05
CA ASP A 197 17.52 0.32 0.16
C ASP A 197 16.74 1.48 0.83
N GLY A 198 17.19 1.88 2.03
CA GLY A 198 16.59 2.97 2.80
C GLY A 198 15.25 2.64 3.47
N ARG A 199 14.76 1.39 3.35
CA ARG A 199 13.53 0.90 3.98
C ARG A 199 13.83 -0.02 5.14
N SER A 200 12.89 -0.08 6.09
CA SER A 200 12.92 -1.06 7.16
C SER A 200 11.63 -1.86 7.24
N PHE A 201 11.76 -3.16 7.41
CA PHE A 201 10.66 -4.08 7.71
C PHE A 201 10.86 -4.65 9.11
N TYR A 202 9.75 -4.90 9.80
CA TYR A 202 9.77 -5.37 11.18
C TYR A 202 9.01 -6.69 11.30
N HIS A 203 9.55 -7.60 12.10
CA HIS A 203 8.89 -8.85 12.43
C HIS A 203 9.06 -9.12 13.92
N THR A 204 8.03 -9.67 14.57
CA THR A 204 8.08 -10.01 15.99
C THR A 204 8.03 -11.52 16.14
N ILE A 205 8.94 -12.07 16.94
CA ILE A 205 8.92 -13.48 17.34
C ILE A 205 8.83 -13.58 18.86
N THR A 206 8.28 -14.70 19.34
CA THR A 206 8.32 -15.07 20.76
C THR A 206 8.99 -16.44 20.85
N LEU A 207 10.02 -16.53 21.68
CA LEU A 207 10.78 -17.75 21.95
C LEU A 207 10.46 -18.20 23.37
N ASP A 208 10.28 -19.51 23.54
CA ASP A 208 9.92 -20.13 24.82
C ASP A 208 11.12 -20.23 25.78
#